data_AF-A0A6J5WEY7-F1
#
_entry.id   AF-A0A6J5WEY7-F1
#
_cell.length_a   1.000
_cell.length_b   1.000
_cell.length_c   1.000
_cell.angle_alpha   90.00
_cell.angle_beta   90.00
_cell.angle_gamma   90.00
#
_symmetry.space_group_name_H-M   'P 1'
#
loop_
_entity.id
_entity.type
_entity.pdbx_description
1 polymer ?
#
loop_
_entity_poly.entity_id
_entity_poly.type
_entity_poly.pdbx_seq_one_letter_code
_entity_poly.pdbx_strand_id
1 'polypeptide(L)'
;MLLELSLNEGSVLLRQAVKPFTQMGFDWGEIYATPDEVTLTPFDPTSLTPTVTLALWMKSSMFETCINHQNVWLAFDVHSLYHNNLCQVRDDDDFVGLYVDDENDNFGGFELSNCRTRRFIEGEIPLISVHLRELAVPTPQFQHEYHVIVGIHSNEFRRLITYLGHIGVLVAARVTDTKVKFSVGDVEVVYSKELGQCIIGGDVGEEDPVFLLFNLEHTRAIKTAAELSQMVWLLGQSNGLSVMMLCPLTRLVNLMFCFGPPQA
;
A
#
# COMPACT_ATOMS: atom_id res chain seq x y z
N MET A 1 -12.08 -20.37 15.15
CA MET A 1 -11.51 -19.77 13.92
C MET A 1 -11.90 -18.30 13.84
N LEU A 2 -10.91 -17.45 14.04
CA LEU A 2 -11.04 -15.99 14.13
C LEU A 2 -11.05 -15.33 12.75
N LEU A 3 -10.11 -15.75 11.88
CA LEU A 3 -9.94 -15.26 10.53
C LEU A 3 -9.51 -16.39 9.61
N GLU A 4 -10.11 -16.48 8.42
CA GLU A 4 -9.62 -17.33 7.32
C GLU A 4 -9.69 -16.53 6.02
N LEU A 5 -8.56 -16.44 5.32
CA LEU A 5 -8.42 -15.81 4.01
C LEU A 5 -7.78 -16.83 3.07
N SER A 6 -8.46 -17.18 1.99
CA SER A 6 -7.93 -18.13 1.01
C SER A 6 -8.02 -17.60 -0.42
N LEU A 7 -6.99 -17.91 -1.21
CA LEU A 7 -6.80 -17.46 -2.59
C LEU A 7 -6.39 -18.65 -3.44
N ASN A 8 -7.24 -19.04 -4.39
CA ASN A 8 -6.86 -19.99 -5.45
C ASN A 8 -6.20 -19.28 -6.64
N GLU A 9 -6.68 -18.09 -7.01
CA GLU A 9 -6.06 -17.23 -8.03
C GLU A 9 -5.55 -15.93 -7.37
N GLY A 10 -4.43 -15.38 -7.86
CA GLY A 10 -3.90 -14.12 -7.36
C GLY A 10 -2.96 -14.25 -6.16
N SER A 11 -2.50 -15.46 -5.82
CA SER A 11 -1.47 -15.69 -4.82
C SER A 11 -0.13 -15.00 -5.18
N VAL A 12 0.26 -15.03 -6.47
CA VAL A 12 1.43 -14.29 -6.96
C VAL A 12 1.24 -12.79 -6.81
N LEU A 13 0.02 -12.28 -7.07
CA LEU A 13 -0.33 -10.88 -6.89
C LEU A 13 -0.20 -10.49 -5.42
N LEU A 14 -0.73 -11.28 -4.48
CA LEU A 14 -0.59 -11.03 -3.05
C LEU A 14 0.89 -10.98 -2.64
N ARG A 15 1.70 -11.97 -3.08
CA ARG A 15 3.16 -11.94 -2.86
C ARG A 15 3.77 -10.65 -3.41
N GLN A 16 3.46 -10.27 -4.65
CA GLN A 16 4.01 -9.04 -5.23
C GLN A 16 3.57 -7.78 -4.45
N ALA A 17 2.30 -7.73 -4.04
CA ALA A 17 1.71 -6.60 -3.33
C ALA A 17 2.24 -6.42 -1.90
N VAL A 18 2.64 -7.50 -1.22
CA VAL A 18 3.24 -7.44 0.12
C VAL A 18 4.74 -7.11 0.06
N LYS A 19 5.42 -7.32 -1.08
CA LYS A 19 6.86 -7.03 -1.22
C LYS A 19 7.29 -5.62 -0.78
N PRO A 20 6.57 -4.52 -1.11
CA PRO A 20 6.91 -3.18 -0.64
C PRO A 20 6.98 -3.04 0.88
N PHE A 21 6.27 -3.89 1.64
CA PHE A 21 6.22 -3.83 3.11
C PHE A 21 7.60 -4.11 3.69
N THR A 22 8.30 -5.12 3.16
CA THR A 22 9.69 -5.45 3.52
C THR A 22 10.70 -4.35 3.19
N GLN A 23 10.31 -3.36 2.38
CA GLN A 23 11.15 -2.25 1.94
C GLN A 23 10.85 -0.95 2.71
N MET A 24 9.81 -0.95 3.55
CA MET A 24 9.53 0.15 4.48
C MET A 24 10.50 0.15 5.67
N GLY A 25 11.11 -1.00 5.99
CA GLY A 25 12.00 -1.15 7.15
C GLY A 25 11.24 -1.36 8.46
N PHE A 26 9.97 -1.77 8.38
CA PHE A 26 9.15 -2.12 9.54
C PHE A 26 9.11 -3.64 9.70
N ASP A 27 9.33 -4.11 10.92
CA ASP A 27 9.29 -5.53 11.26
C ASP A 27 7.85 -6.05 11.42
N TRP A 28 6.94 -5.15 11.79
CA TRP A 28 5.57 -5.49 12.17
C TRP A 28 4.56 -4.95 11.18
N GLY A 29 3.41 -5.62 11.13
CA GLY A 29 2.27 -5.19 10.34
C GLY A 29 0.97 -5.56 11.02
N GLU A 30 -0.11 -4.97 10.55
CA GLU A 30 -1.47 -5.23 11.01
C GLU A 30 -2.35 -5.70 9.86
N ILE A 31 -3.23 -6.67 10.13
CA ILE A 31 -4.36 -7.04 9.30
C ILE A 31 -5.59 -6.47 9.97
N TYR A 32 -6.34 -5.64 9.23
CA TYR A 32 -7.68 -5.25 9.59
C TYR A 32 -8.66 -5.83 8.56
N ALA A 33 -9.53 -6.73 9.00
CA ALA A 33 -10.49 -7.41 8.13
C ALA A 33 -11.93 -7.12 8.57
N THR A 34 -12.74 -6.62 7.65
CA THR A 34 -14.19 -6.48 7.75
C THR A 34 -14.86 -7.38 6.71
N PRO A 35 -16.18 -7.61 6.78
CA PRO A 35 -16.84 -8.48 5.80
C PRO A 35 -16.59 -8.11 4.33
N ASP A 36 -16.38 -6.81 4.04
CA ASP A 36 -16.25 -6.30 2.67
C ASP A 36 -14.80 -6.02 2.24
N GLU A 37 -13.88 -5.83 3.18
CA GLU A 37 -12.51 -5.42 2.91
C GLU A 37 -11.48 -5.98 3.89
N VAL A 38 -10.29 -6.22 3.37
CA VAL A 38 -9.10 -6.60 4.12
C VAL A 38 -8.02 -5.58 3.84
N THR A 39 -7.42 -5.02 4.90
CA THR A 39 -6.32 -4.08 4.81
C THR A 39 -5.10 -4.64 5.54
N LEU A 40 -3.96 -4.63 4.88
CA LEU A 40 -2.66 -4.92 5.49
C LEU A 40 -1.85 -3.64 5.53
N THR A 41 -1.23 -3.34 6.67
CA THR A 41 -0.42 -2.12 6.87
C THR A 41 0.84 -2.50 7.63
N PRO A 42 2.07 -2.23 7.13
CA PRO A 42 3.26 -2.37 7.94
C PRO A 42 3.36 -1.15 8.88
N PHE A 43 3.76 -1.36 10.13
CA PHE A 43 3.87 -0.29 11.11
C PHE A 43 5.07 -0.49 12.04
N ASP A 44 5.57 0.60 12.59
CA ASP A 44 6.55 0.59 13.66
C ASP A 44 5.86 0.98 14.98
N PRO A 45 5.78 0.08 15.98
CA PRO A 45 5.15 0.37 17.27
C PRO A 45 5.85 1.50 18.05
N THR A 46 7.09 1.84 17.69
CA THR A 46 7.86 2.91 18.32
C THR A 46 7.66 4.28 17.66
N SER A 47 7.11 4.30 16.44
CA SER A 47 6.85 5.52 15.68
C SER A 47 5.46 6.07 15.98
N LEU A 48 5.38 7.06 16.87
CA LEU A 48 4.12 7.70 17.27
C LEU A 48 3.40 8.43 16.10
N THR A 49 4.14 8.90 15.09
CA THR A 49 3.57 9.60 13.92
C THR A 49 4.39 9.28 12.66
N PRO A 50 4.04 8.23 11.89
CA PRO A 50 4.75 7.94 10.65
C PRO A 50 4.56 9.06 9.61
N THR A 51 5.65 9.47 8.97
CA THR A 51 5.65 10.45 7.86
C THR A 51 5.03 9.86 6.60
N VAL A 52 5.16 8.54 6.42
CA VAL A 52 4.58 7.77 5.31
C VAL A 52 3.96 6.48 5.84
N THR A 53 2.68 6.25 5.54
CA THR A 53 2.02 4.98 5.80
C THR A 53 1.75 4.25 4.49
N LEU A 54 2.05 2.95 4.44
CA LEU A 54 1.72 2.07 3.33
C LEU A 54 0.54 1.19 3.72
N ALA A 55 -0.43 0.99 2.83
CA ALA A 55 -1.41 -0.09 2.99
C ALA A 55 -1.64 -0.84 1.68
N LEU A 56 -1.93 -2.13 1.84
CA LEU A 56 -2.52 -2.99 0.83
C LEU A 56 -4.00 -3.13 1.17
N TRP A 57 -4.86 -2.56 0.34
CA TRP A 57 -6.30 -2.67 0.46
C TRP A 57 -6.84 -3.67 -0.56
N MET A 58 -7.74 -4.52 -0.09
CA MET A 58 -8.26 -5.66 -0.81
C MET A 58 -9.76 -5.78 -0.55
N LYS A 59 -10.58 -5.93 -1.60
CA LYS A 59 -11.97 -6.34 -1.43
C LYS A 59 -12.04 -7.80 -1.01
N SER A 60 -12.91 -8.15 -0.06
CA SER A 60 -13.12 -9.54 0.37
C SER A 60 -13.50 -10.47 -0.78
N SER A 61 -14.13 -9.95 -1.84
CA SER A 61 -14.49 -10.71 -3.05
C SER A 61 -13.29 -11.15 -3.90
N MET A 62 -12.05 -10.77 -3.55
CA MET A 62 -10.87 -11.36 -4.18
C MET A 62 -10.51 -12.74 -3.61
N PHE A 63 -10.98 -13.03 -2.38
CA PHE A 63 -10.73 -14.28 -1.70
C PHE A 63 -11.81 -15.30 -2.07
N GLU A 64 -11.43 -16.55 -2.18
CA GLU A 64 -12.39 -17.65 -2.32
C GLU A 64 -13.11 -17.90 -1.00
N THR A 65 -12.35 -17.90 0.09
CA THR A 65 -12.88 -17.92 1.46
C THR A 65 -12.39 -16.69 2.19
N CYS A 66 -13.34 -15.90 2.71
CA CYS A 66 -13.08 -14.81 3.64
C CYS A 66 -14.04 -14.98 4.81
N ILE A 67 -13.57 -15.63 5.87
CA ILE A 67 -14.36 -15.84 7.09
C ILE A 67 -13.85 -14.87 8.14
N ASN A 68 -14.72 -13.94 8.52
CA ASN A 68 -14.56 -13.03 9.63
C ASN A 68 -15.93 -12.70 10.24
N HIS A 69 -16.25 -13.34 11.36
CA HIS A 69 -17.56 -13.18 12.00
C HIS A 69 -17.77 -11.78 12.60
N GLN A 70 -16.69 -11.01 12.80
CA GLN A 70 -16.65 -9.64 13.29
C GLN A 70 -15.47 -8.90 12.65
N ASN A 71 -15.33 -7.60 12.90
CA ASN A 71 -14.12 -6.87 12.53
C ASN A 71 -12.92 -7.45 13.29
N VAL A 72 -11.99 -8.04 12.55
CA VAL A 72 -10.78 -8.66 13.08
C VAL A 72 -9.62 -7.68 12.92
N TRP A 73 -8.81 -7.54 13.99
CA TRP A 73 -7.56 -6.79 13.97
C TRP A 73 -6.46 -7.66 14.55
N LEU A 74 -5.38 -7.86 13.80
CA LEU A 74 -4.28 -8.76 14.15
C LEU A 74 -2.95 -8.11 13.81
N ALA A 75 -1.98 -8.16 14.71
CA ALA A 75 -0.61 -7.77 14.42
C ALA A 75 0.24 -8.99 14.11
N PHE A 76 1.11 -8.87 13.10
CA PHE A 76 1.93 -9.97 12.57
C PHE A 76 3.36 -9.51 12.27
N ASP A 77 4.27 -10.47 12.21
CA ASP A 77 5.65 -10.27 11.75
C ASP A 77 5.71 -10.22 10.20
N VAL A 78 6.04 -9.04 9.65
CA VAL A 78 6.11 -8.81 8.19
C VAL A 78 7.17 -9.69 7.54
N HIS A 79 8.29 -9.89 8.23
CA HIS A 79 9.37 -10.74 7.73
C HIS A 79 8.91 -12.18 7.54
N SER A 80 8.20 -12.75 8.52
CA SER A 80 7.68 -14.11 8.48
C SER A 80 6.58 -14.25 7.46
N LEU A 81 5.64 -13.29 7.38
CA LEU A 81 4.61 -13.30 6.34
C LEU A 81 5.24 -13.31 4.94
N TYR A 82 6.24 -12.45 4.69
CA TYR A 82 6.81 -12.34 3.35
C TYR A 82 7.90 -13.36 3.04
N HIS A 83 8.99 -13.38 3.82
CA HIS A 83 10.19 -14.15 3.50
C HIS A 83 10.03 -15.64 3.79
N ASN A 84 9.41 -16.00 4.91
CA ASN A 84 9.24 -17.41 5.28
C ASN A 84 8.10 -18.04 4.46
N ASN A 85 7.03 -17.28 4.22
CA ASN A 85 5.79 -17.78 3.65
C ASN A 85 5.56 -17.32 2.20
N LEU A 86 5.15 -16.07 1.96
CA LEU A 86 4.73 -15.63 0.61
C LEU A 86 5.82 -15.74 -0.48
N CYS A 87 7.11 -15.65 -0.14
CA CYS A 87 8.21 -15.87 -1.09
C CYS A 87 8.21 -17.29 -1.68
N GLN A 88 7.54 -18.23 -1.03
CA GLN A 88 7.39 -19.59 -1.52
C GLN A 88 6.39 -19.69 -2.67
N VAL A 89 5.46 -18.75 -2.82
CA VAL A 89 4.51 -18.71 -3.95
C VAL A 89 5.28 -18.50 -5.25
N ARG A 90 4.98 -19.29 -6.28
CA ARG A 90 5.69 -19.28 -7.58
C ARG A 90 4.76 -19.10 -8.76
N ASP A 91 3.54 -19.63 -8.67
CA ASP A 91 2.60 -19.73 -9.78
C ASP A 91 1.22 -19.20 -9.36
N ASP A 92 0.44 -18.70 -10.31
CA ASP A 92 -0.94 -18.27 -10.07
C ASP A 92 -1.87 -19.45 -9.75
N ASP A 93 -1.47 -20.68 -10.11
CA ASP A 93 -2.13 -21.93 -9.69
C ASP A 93 -1.81 -22.34 -8.23
N ASP A 94 -0.95 -21.61 -7.52
CA ASP A 94 -0.68 -21.87 -6.10
C ASP A 94 -1.86 -21.36 -5.25
N PHE A 95 -2.50 -22.26 -4.51
CA PHE A 95 -3.40 -21.90 -3.42
C PHE A 95 -2.60 -21.30 -2.26
N VAL A 96 -3.13 -20.24 -1.67
CA VAL A 96 -2.63 -19.64 -0.44
C VAL A 96 -3.76 -19.50 0.57
N GLY A 97 -3.57 -20.07 1.76
CA GLY A 97 -4.44 -19.90 2.92
C GLY A 97 -3.72 -19.15 4.04
N LEU A 98 -4.41 -18.20 4.66
CA LEU A 98 -4.02 -17.53 5.90
C LEU A 98 -5.14 -17.76 6.91
N TYR A 99 -4.82 -18.30 8.08
CA TYR A 99 -5.83 -18.53 9.11
C TYR A 99 -5.31 -18.21 10.50
N VAL A 100 -6.21 -17.74 11.36
CA VAL A 100 -5.96 -17.54 12.78
C VAL A 100 -7.08 -18.20 13.55
N ASP A 101 -6.71 -19.05 14.51
CA ASP A 101 -7.69 -19.71 15.37
C ASP A 101 -7.89 -18.92 16.67
N ASP A 102 -9.07 -19.06 17.27
CA ASP A 102 -9.43 -18.36 18.52
C ASP A 102 -8.68 -18.96 19.74
N GLU A 103 -8.12 -20.16 19.59
CA GLU A 103 -7.44 -20.88 20.68
C GLU A 103 -5.92 -20.63 20.71
N ASN A 104 -5.34 -20.05 19.64
CA ASN A 104 -3.91 -19.82 19.51
C ASN A 104 -3.59 -18.33 19.25
N ASP A 105 -3.39 -17.60 20.35
CA ASP A 105 -3.13 -16.16 20.29
C ASP A 105 -1.71 -15.79 19.81
N ASN A 106 -0.81 -16.77 19.65
CA ASN A 106 0.60 -16.51 19.38
C ASN A 106 1.00 -16.71 17.91
N PHE A 107 0.24 -17.51 17.15
CA PHE A 107 0.60 -17.85 15.77
C PHE A 107 -0.64 -17.97 14.88
N GLY A 108 -0.54 -17.36 13.69
CA GLY A 108 -1.40 -17.66 12.56
C GLY A 108 -0.78 -18.77 11.70
N GLY A 109 -1.61 -19.51 10.99
CA GLY A 109 -1.19 -20.50 10.01
C GLY A 109 -1.10 -19.92 8.61
N PHE A 110 -0.16 -20.46 7.84
CA PHE A 110 0.00 -20.25 6.41
C PHE A 110 -0.03 -21.60 5.70
N GLU A 111 -0.90 -21.73 4.71
CA GLU A 111 -0.92 -22.87 3.82
C GLU A 111 -0.56 -22.42 2.41
N LEU A 112 0.32 -23.19 1.76
CA LEU A 112 0.51 -23.14 0.31
C LEU A 112 0.37 -24.54 -0.25
N SER A 113 -0.54 -24.70 -1.21
CA SER A 113 -0.71 -25.96 -1.91
C SER A 113 -0.84 -25.75 -3.42
N ASN A 114 -0.33 -26.70 -4.20
CA ASN A 114 -0.46 -26.67 -5.65
C ASN A 114 -0.70 -28.09 -6.16
N CYS A 115 -1.94 -28.36 -6.58
CA CYS A 115 -2.38 -29.68 -7.02
C CYS A 115 -1.59 -30.20 -8.23
N ARG A 116 -1.22 -29.30 -9.16
CA ARG A 116 -0.50 -29.65 -10.40
C ARG A 116 0.92 -30.12 -10.11
N THR A 117 1.62 -29.44 -9.21
CA THR A 117 2.99 -29.78 -8.82
C THR A 117 3.07 -30.71 -7.62
N ARG A 118 1.93 -31.00 -6.96
CA ARG A 118 1.81 -31.74 -5.70
C ARG A 118 2.65 -31.13 -4.57
N ARG A 119 2.86 -29.83 -4.62
CA ARG A 119 3.58 -29.09 -3.59
C ARG A 119 2.61 -28.76 -2.47
N PHE A 120 3.07 -28.96 -1.24
CA PHE A 120 2.36 -28.57 -0.03
C PHE A 120 3.38 -28.00 0.95
N ILE A 121 3.11 -26.83 1.50
CA ILE A 121 3.92 -26.15 2.50
C ILE A 121 2.96 -25.61 3.55
N GLU A 122 3.28 -25.89 4.79
CA GLU A 122 2.65 -25.28 5.95
C GLU A 122 3.69 -24.41 6.64
N GLY A 123 3.26 -23.25 7.12
CA GLY A 123 4.10 -22.29 7.79
C GLY A 123 3.34 -21.60 8.92
N GLU A 124 4.08 -20.96 9.80
CA GLU A 124 3.53 -20.18 10.90
C GLU A 124 3.84 -18.69 10.68
N ILE A 125 2.94 -17.84 11.15
CA ILE A 125 3.07 -16.40 11.17
C ILE A 125 2.98 -15.97 12.64
N PRO A 126 4.09 -15.56 13.26
CA PRO A 126 4.06 -15.03 14.62
C PRO A 126 3.07 -13.86 14.72
N LEU A 127 2.16 -13.95 15.68
CA LEU A 127 1.21 -12.90 16.03
C LEU A 127 1.72 -12.14 17.24
N ILE A 128 1.51 -10.83 17.24
CA ILE A 128 1.72 -10.01 18.42
C ILE A 128 0.38 -9.90 19.14
N SER A 129 0.38 -10.19 20.45
CA SER A 129 -0.79 -10.21 21.33
C SER A 129 -1.86 -9.19 20.93
N VAL A 130 -3.08 -9.70 20.72
CA VAL A 130 -4.31 -8.98 20.40
C VAL A 130 -4.61 -7.83 21.39
N HIS A 131 -3.93 -7.76 22.53
CA HIS A 131 -4.08 -6.71 23.55
C HIS A 131 -3.45 -5.35 23.19
N LEU A 132 -2.66 -5.25 22.11
CA LEU A 132 -2.23 -3.93 21.57
C LEU A 132 -3.36 -3.18 20.84
N ARG A 133 -4.53 -3.79 20.70
CA ARG A 133 -5.75 -3.25 20.09
C ARG A 133 -6.21 -1.90 20.68
N GLU A 134 -5.84 -1.58 21.93
CA GLU A 134 -6.16 -0.30 22.58
C GLU A 134 -5.14 0.81 22.29
N LEU A 135 -3.94 0.46 21.82
CA LEU A 135 -2.86 1.40 21.49
C LEU A 135 -2.74 1.65 19.98
N ALA A 136 -3.29 0.76 19.16
CA ALA A 136 -3.36 0.94 17.72
C ALA A 136 -4.36 2.05 17.39
N VAL A 137 -3.82 3.24 17.09
CA VAL A 137 -4.59 4.29 16.42
C VAL A 137 -5.18 3.66 15.15
N PRO A 138 -6.49 3.79 14.89
CA PRO A 138 -7.09 3.22 13.69
C PRO A 138 -6.25 3.61 12.48
N THR A 139 -5.93 2.61 11.65
CA THR A 139 -5.20 2.74 10.39
C THR A 139 -5.61 4.07 9.74
N PRO A 140 -4.65 4.96 9.38
CA PRO A 140 -4.96 6.31 8.94
C PRO A 140 -6.05 6.24 7.89
N GLN A 141 -7.16 6.93 8.17
CA GLN A 141 -8.34 6.86 7.35
C GLN A 141 -7.94 7.32 5.95
N PHE A 142 -7.76 6.36 5.03
CA PHE A 142 -7.56 6.58 3.60
C PHE A 142 -8.74 7.38 2.98
N GLN A 143 -9.79 7.61 3.76
CA GLN A 143 -10.98 8.38 3.49
C GLN A 143 -10.73 9.87 3.77
N HIS A 144 -10.00 10.52 2.88
CA HIS A 144 -9.97 11.98 2.80
C HIS A 144 -10.83 12.48 1.64
N GLU A 145 -11.41 13.67 1.77
CA GLU A 145 -12.03 14.36 0.66
C GLU A 145 -10.93 14.94 -0.25
N TYR A 146 -10.66 14.25 -1.35
CA TYR A 146 -9.65 14.67 -2.32
C TYR A 146 -10.26 15.65 -3.32
N HIS A 147 -9.63 16.80 -3.43
CA HIS A 147 -10.07 17.91 -4.28
C HIS A 147 -9.35 17.90 -5.64
N VAL A 148 -8.17 17.29 -5.70
CA VAL A 148 -7.36 17.15 -6.92
C VAL A 148 -6.91 15.71 -7.10
N ILE A 149 -6.89 15.26 -8.34
CA ILE A 149 -6.31 13.98 -8.75
C ILE A 149 -5.34 14.19 -9.91
N VAL A 150 -4.15 13.61 -9.79
CA VAL A 150 -3.12 13.60 -10.84
C VAL A 150 -2.75 12.17 -11.17
N GLY A 151 -3.00 11.74 -12.41
CA GLY A 151 -2.61 10.42 -12.92
C GLY A 151 -1.37 10.50 -13.79
N ILE A 152 -0.37 9.66 -13.52
CA ILE A 152 0.87 9.56 -14.32
C ILE A 152 1.14 8.09 -14.63
N HIS A 153 1.58 7.79 -15.85
CA HIS A 153 2.02 6.43 -16.20
C HIS A 153 3.14 5.97 -15.27
N SER A 154 3.02 4.77 -14.70
CA SER A 154 3.94 4.31 -13.66
C SER A 154 5.40 4.28 -14.08
N ASN A 155 5.69 3.98 -15.35
CA ASN A 155 7.06 4.04 -15.88
C ASN A 155 7.64 5.45 -15.86
N GLU A 156 6.84 6.46 -16.20
CA GLU A 156 7.27 7.86 -16.16
C GLU A 156 7.38 8.34 -14.70
N PHE A 157 6.42 7.98 -13.85
CA PHE A 157 6.48 8.29 -12.42
C PHE A 157 7.73 7.71 -11.75
N ARG A 158 8.09 6.45 -12.07
CA ARG A 158 9.32 5.82 -11.56
C ARG A 158 10.58 6.55 -12.03
N ARG A 159 10.64 7.01 -13.28
CA ARG A 159 11.76 7.83 -13.78
C ARG A 159 11.84 9.16 -13.05
N LEU A 160 10.70 9.83 -12.88
CA LEU A 160 10.56 11.08 -12.14
C LEU A 160 11.11 10.96 -10.72
N ILE A 161 10.61 10.02 -9.91
CA ILE A 161 11.04 9.90 -8.51
C ILE A 161 12.47 9.39 -8.38
N THR A 162 12.98 8.65 -9.37
CA THR A 162 14.41 8.29 -9.40
C THR A 162 15.26 9.52 -9.61
N TYR A 163 14.91 10.35 -10.59
CA TYR A 163 15.64 11.57 -10.91
C TYR A 163 15.61 12.57 -9.75
N LEU A 164 14.42 12.88 -9.24
CA LEU A 164 14.25 13.82 -8.14
C LEU A 164 14.84 13.30 -6.82
N GLY A 165 14.73 11.99 -6.56
CA GLY A 165 15.31 11.35 -5.37
C GLY A 165 16.84 11.43 -5.29
N HIS A 166 17.54 11.68 -6.41
CA HIS A 166 18.98 11.98 -6.39
C HIS A 166 19.30 13.39 -5.89
N ILE A 167 18.32 14.31 -5.92
CA ILE A 167 18.48 15.71 -5.51
C ILE A 167 18.04 15.90 -4.05
N GLY A 168 16.94 15.24 -3.65
CA GLY A 168 16.39 15.35 -2.31
C GLY A 168 15.16 14.47 -2.10
N VAL A 169 14.72 14.38 -0.85
CA VAL A 169 13.65 13.44 -0.45
C VAL A 169 12.25 14.04 -0.49
N LEU A 170 12.10 15.35 -0.25
CA LEU A 170 10.81 16.02 -0.23
C LEU A 170 10.48 16.60 -1.60
N VAL A 171 9.41 16.11 -2.22
CA VAL A 171 8.92 16.57 -3.53
C VAL A 171 7.71 17.46 -3.34
N ALA A 172 7.74 18.65 -3.95
CA ALA A 172 6.57 19.51 -4.08
C ALA A 172 5.99 19.34 -5.49
N ALA A 173 4.67 19.18 -5.60
CA ALA A 173 3.97 19.15 -6.87
C ALA A 173 2.96 20.31 -6.93
N ARG A 174 3.19 21.27 -7.83
CA ARG A 174 2.24 22.33 -8.14
C ARG A 174 1.34 21.86 -9.27
N VAL A 175 0.05 21.72 -9.00
CA VAL A 175 -0.96 21.22 -9.93
C VAL A 175 -1.86 22.37 -10.39
N THR A 176 -2.04 22.51 -11.70
CA THR A 176 -3.04 23.37 -12.34
C THR A 176 -3.93 22.53 -13.24
N ASP A 177 -4.96 23.12 -13.85
CA ASP A 177 -5.84 22.44 -14.82
C ASP A 177 -5.11 21.96 -16.09
N THR A 178 -3.95 22.55 -16.42
CA THR A 178 -3.19 22.25 -17.64
C THR A 178 -1.95 21.38 -17.40
N LYS A 179 -1.33 21.45 -16.22
CA LYS A 179 -0.03 20.80 -15.97
C LYS A 179 0.20 20.50 -14.49
N VAL A 180 1.11 19.56 -14.24
CA VAL A 180 1.72 19.36 -12.92
C VAL A 180 3.21 19.59 -13.03
N LYS A 181 3.75 20.38 -12.09
CA LYS A 181 5.18 20.65 -11.96
C LYS A 181 5.67 20.03 -10.66
N PHE A 182 6.58 19.07 -10.75
CA PHE A 182 7.27 18.48 -9.62
C PHE A 182 8.60 19.20 -9.41
N SER A 183 8.93 19.52 -8.16
CA SER A 183 10.18 20.19 -7.80
C SER A 183 10.82 19.61 -6.55
N VAL A 184 12.16 19.64 -6.56
CA VAL A 184 13.03 19.38 -5.41
C VAL A 184 14.18 20.38 -5.47
N GLY A 185 14.26 21.30 -4.50
CA GLY A 185 15.17 22.44 -4.59
C GLY A 185 14.90 23.27 -5.85
N ASP A 186 15.95 23.57 -6.61
CA ASP A 186 15.88 24.34 -7.86
C ASP A 186 15.58 23.47 -9.11
N VAL A 187 15.44 22.15 -8.95
CA VAL A 187 15.17 21.23 -10.06
C VAL A 187 13.68 21.05 -10.24
N GLU A 188 13.20 21.18 -11.49
CA GLU A 188 11.79 21.05 -11.84
C GLU A 188 11.58 20.06 -13.00
N VAL A 189 10.49 19.30 -12.95
CA VAL A 189 10.00 18.45 -14.05
C VAL A 189 8.51 18.73 -14.27
N VAL A 190 8.12 18.99 -15.51
CA VAL A 190 6.74 19.37 -15.87
C VAL A 190 6.10 18.30 -16.73
N TYR A 191 4.89 17.89 -16.37
CA TYR A 191 4.01 17.05 -17.18
C TYR A 191 2.80 17.88 -17.61
N SER A 192 2.53 17.90 -18.92
CA SER A 192 1.38 18.61 -19.50
C SER A 192 0.22 17.66 -19.81
N LYS A 193 -0.99 18.08 -19.46
CA LYS A 193 -2.24 17.41 -19.80
C LYS A 193 -2.50 17.43 -21.31
N GLU A 194 -2.21 18.55 -21.97
CA GLU A 194 -2.40 18.71 -23.43
C GLU A 194 -1.50 17.78 -24.24
N LEU A 195 -0.30 17.49 -23.72
CA LEU A 195 0.64 16.56 -24.34
C LEU A 195 0.36 15.09 -23.97
N GLY A 196 -0.71 14.82 -23.20
CA GLY A 196 -1.06 13.48 -22.74
C GLY A 196 -0.05 12.87 -21.77
N GLN A 197 0.78 13.68 -21.12
CA GLN A 197 1.83 13.20 -20.21
C GLN A 197 1.28 12.93 -18.80
N CYS A 198 0.15 13.55 -18.44
CA CYS A 198 -0.55 13.33 -17.19
C CYS A 198 -2.08 13.52 -17.37
N ILE A 199 -2.84 12.96 -16.43
CA ILE A 199 -4.27 13.21 -16.27
C ILE A 199 -4.43 14.14 -15.07
N ILE A 200 -5.25 15.18 -15.18
CA ILE A 200 -5.57 16.08 -14.08
C ILE A 200 -7.09 16.26 -14.01
N GLY A 201 -7.65 16.02 -12.83
CA GLY A 201 -9.05 16.25 -12.49
C GLY A 201 -9.19 16.88 -11.11
N GLY A 202 -10.39 17.36 -10.81
CA GLY A 202 -10.69 18.11 -9.59
C GLY A 202 -10.83 19.61 -9.84
N ASP A 203 -10.96 20.38 -8.76
CA ASP A 203 -11.14 21.83 -8.78
C ASP A 203 -9.77 22.51 -8.62
N VAL A 204 -9.08 22.73 -9.75
CA VAL A 204 -7.75 23.36 -9.81
C VAL A 204 -7.70 24.32 -10.99
N GLY A 205 -6.94 25.41 -10.86
CA GLY A 205 -6.77 26.39 -11.95
C GLY A 205 -5.36 27.00 -11.97
N GLU A 206 -5.04 27.75 -13.02
CA GLU A 206 -3.77 28.47 -13.10
C GLU A 206 -3.63 29.56 -12.01
N GLU A 207 -4.74 30.25 -11.71
CA GLU A 207 -4.78 31.30 -10.67
C GLU A 207 -4.88 30.73 -9.25
N ASP A 208 -5.39 29.51 -9.10
CA ASP A 208 -5.51 28.80 -7.81
C ASP A 208 -4.94 27.37 -7.92
N PRO A 209 -3.60 27.24 -7.91
CA PRO A 209 -2.94 25.94 -7.99
C PRO A 209 -3.01 25.19 -6.66
N VAL A 210 -3.13 23.86 -6.73
CA VAL A 210 -2.99 23.00 -5.55
C VAL A 210 -1.55 22.52 -5.41
N PHE A 211 -1.02 22.56 -4.19
CA PHE A 211 0.30 22.07 -3.86
C PHE A 211 0.21 20.76 -3.09
N LEU A 212 0.89 19.73 -3.60
CA LEU A 212 1.03 18.43 -2.97
C LEU A 212 2.46 18.29 -2.47
N LEU A 213 2.64 17.82 -1.22
CA LEU A 213 3.96 17.49 -0.70
C LEU A 213 4.01 16.00 -0.34
N PHE A 214 5.05 15.32 -0.78
CA PHE A 214 5.28 13.92 -0.44
C PHE A 214 6.76 13.59 -0.31
N ASN A 215 7.07 12.63 0.55
CA ASN A 215 8.42 12.22 0.90
C ASN A 215 8.81 10.92 0.16
N LEU A 216 10.02 10.91 -0.41
CA LEU A 216 10.65 9.80 -1.10
C LEU A 216 11.55 8.93 -0.20
N GLU A 217 11.49 9.07 1.12
CA GLU A 217 12.23 8.27 2.10
C GLU A 217 12.16 6.75 1.81
N HIS A 218 10.97 6.24 1.49
CA HIS A 218 10.76 4.85 1.10
C HIS A 218 10.71 4.65 -0.43
N THR A 219 11.60 5.33 -1.19
CA THR A 219 11.63 5.28 -2.67
C THR A 219 11.60 3.85 -3.22
N ARG A 220 12.29 2.91 -2.57
CA ARG A 220 12.32 1.51 -3.03
C ARG A 220 10.93 0.87 -3.00
N ALA A 221 10.20 1.06 -1.90
CA ALA A 221 8.82 0.58 -1.73
C ALA A 221 7.89 1.25 -2.74
N ILE A 222 7.98 2.57 -2.89
CA ILE A 222 7.20 3.37 -3.83
C ILE A 222 7.41 2.88 -5.27
N LYS A 223 8.67 2.67 -5.68
CA LYS A 223 8.99 2.17 -7.04
C LYS A 223 8.46 0.76 -7.26
N THR A 224 8.59 -0.12 -6.27
CA THR A 224 8.07 -1.49 -6.34
C THR A 224 6.54 -1.49 -6.47
N ALA A 225 5.82 -0.64 -5.72
CA ALA A 225 4.37 -0.52 -5.86
C ALA A 225 3.96 0.04 -7.23
N ALA A 226 4.65 1.07 -7.71
CA ALA A 226 4.41 1.64 -9.03
C ALA A 226 4.66 0.62 -10.16
N GLU A 227 5.62 -0.30 -10.03
CA GLU A 227 5.87 -1.39 -10.99
C GLU A 227 4.66 -2.32 -11.19
N LEU A 228 3.83 -2.47 -10.15
CA LEU A 228 2.67 -3.36 -10.17
C LEU A 228 1.41 -2.71 -10.75
N SER A 229 1.46 -1.40 -11.02
CA SER A 229 0.34 -0.66 -11.60
C SER A 229 0.69 -0.06 -12.95
N GLN A 230 -0.31 0.14 -13.81
CA GLN A 230 -0.14 0.88 -15.06
C GLN A 230 -0.06 2.39 -14.85
N MET A 231 -0.74 2.88 -13.81
CA MET A 231 -0.89 4.30 -13.49
C MET A 231 -0.67 4.51 -12.00
N VAL A 232 0.07 5.56 -11.66
CA VAL A 232 0.15 6.09 -10.31
C VAL A 232 -0.79 7.28 -10.22
N TRP A 233 -1.62 7.30 -9.18
CA TRP A 233 -2.53 8.40 -8.90
C TRP A 233 -2.10 9.12 -7.64
N LEU A 234 -1.92 10.43 -7.74
CA LEU A 234 -1.74 11.31 -6.58
C LEU A 234 -3.06 11.99 -6.29
N LEU A 235 -3.58 11.79 -5.10
CA LEU A 235 -4.82 12.39 -4.62
C LEU A 235 -4.47 13.38 -3.51
N GLY A 236 -4.93 14.61 -3.69
CA GLY A 236 -4.59 15.72 -2.81
C GLY A 236 -5.82 16.41 -2.26
N GLN A 237 -5.68 16.95 -1.06
CA GLN A 237 -6.65 17.86 -0.46
C GLN A 237 -6.27 19.31 -0.80
N SER A 238 -7.23 20.15 -1.16
CA SER A 238 -6.96 21.58 -1.32
C SER A 238 -6.58 22.16 0.04
N ASN A 239 -5.39 22.76 0.14
CA ASN A 239 -4.82 23.29 1.39
C ASN A 239 -4.63 22.25 2.52
N GLY A 240 -4.70 20.94 2.23
CA GLY A 240 -4.45 19.89 3.20
C GLY A 240 -2.99 19.44 3.20
N LEU A 241 -2.56 18.86 4.32
CA LEU A 241 -1.18 18.41 4.51
C LEU A 241 -0.95 16.94 4.11
N SER A 242 -2.01 16.26 3.68
CA SER A 242 -1.97 14.83 3.35
C SER A 242 -2.09 14.61 1.84
N VAL A 243 -1.19 13.78 1.31
CA VAL A 243 -1.24 13.31 -0.07
C VAL A 243 -1.37 11.80 -0.04
N MET A 244 -2.26 11.24 -0.85
CA MET A 244 -2.33 9.81 -1.08
C MET A 244 -1.75 9.49 -2.45
N MET A 245 -0.80 8.55 -2.50
CA MET A 245 -0.43 7.88 -3.74
C MET A 245 -1.13 6.53 -3.81
N LEU A 246 -1.97 6.35 -4.83
CA LEU A 246 -2.71 5.14 -5.12
C LEU A 246 -2.10 4.43 -6.34
N CYS A 247 -1.77 3.15 -6.16
CA CYS A 247 -1.34 2.22 -7.21
C CYS A 247 -2.38 1.11 -7.33
N PRO A 248 -3.34 1.22 -8.27
CA PRO A 248 -4.30 0.15 -8.52
C PRO A 248 -3.60 -1.06 -9.14
N LEU A 249 -3.66 -2.21 -8.48
CA LEU A 249 -3.10 -3.47 -8.98
C LEU A 249 -4.13 -4.21 -9.82
N THR A 250 -5.37 -4.25 -9.31
CA THR A 250 -6.54 -4.76 -10.02
C THR A 250 -7.76 -3.91 -9.65
N ARG A 251 -8.97 -4.32 -10.09
CA ARG A 251 -10.22 -3.68 -9.63
C ARG A 251 -10.53 -3.95 -8.15
N LEU A 252 -9.87 -4.94 -7.56
CA LEU A 252 -10.13 -5.41 -6.19
C LEU A 252 -8.98 -5.10 -5.23
N VAL A 253 -7.80 -4.73 -5.75
CA VAL A 253 -6.57 -4.62 -4.98
C VAL A 253 -5.87 -3.31 -5.29
N ASN A 254 -5.53 -2.57 -4.23
CA ASN A 254 -4.84 -1.29 -4.30
C ASN A 254 -3.67 -1.25 -3.30
N LEU A 255 -2.54 -0.71 -3.74
CA LEU A 255 -1.50 -0.24 -2.83
C LEU A 255 -1.63 1.27 -2.65
N MET A 256 -1.59 1.72 -1.41
CA MET A 256 -1.79 3.12 -1.04
C MET A 256 -0.65 3.59 -0.16
N PHE A 257 -0.06 4.72 -0.50
CA PHE A 257 0.87 5.42 0.38
C PHE A 257 0.21 6.73 0.83
N CYS A 258 0.05 6.92 2.13
CA CYS A 258 -0.37 8.18 2.70
C CYS A 258 0.86 8.93 3.21
N PHE A 259 1.10 10.10 2.65
CA PHE A 259 2.13 11.02 3.11
C PHE A 259 1.48 11.99 4.09
N GLY A 260 1.91 11.93 5.35
CA GLY A 260 1.46 12.86 6.38
C GLY A 260 2.14 14.23 6.26
N PRO A 261 1.74 15.20 7.08
CA PRO A 261 2.41 16.50 7.15
C PRO A 261 3.93 16.33 7.33
N PRO A 262 4.75 17.16 6.65
CA PRO A 262 6.18 17.20 6.93
C PRO A 262 6.39 17.53 8.40
N GLN A 263 7.20 16.73 9.11
CA GLN A 263 7.58 17.05 10.48
C GLN A 263 8.56 18.21 10.48
N ALA A 264 8.35 19.17 11.39
CA ALA A 264 9.13 20.39 11.53
C ALA A 264 10.49 20.16 12.20
#